data_AF-A0A814S0A3-F1
#
_entry.id   AF-A0A814S0A3-F1
#
_cell.length_a   1.000
_cell.length_b   1.000
_cell.length_c   1.000
_cell.angle_alpha   90.00
_cell.angle_beta   90.00
_cell.angle_gamma   90.00
#
_symmetry.space_group_name_H-M   'P 1'
#
loop_
_entity.id
_entity.type
_entity.pdbx_description
1 polymer ?
#
loop_
_entity_poly.entity_id
_entity_poly.type
_entity_poly.pdbx_seq_one_letter_code
_entity_poly.pdbx_strand_id
1 'polypeptide(L)'
;MVWFEIIPSLVLTAGPLLVVAAPVMFISNWYFLNGKKYGPKNMTKDDRDYYMYLRDRRITGNEYYPRGVEAVDERPTLVKLRNLWSM
;
A
#
# COMPACT_ATOMS: atom_id res chain seq x y z
N MET A 1 -32.84 35.71 -17.59
CA MET A 1 -32.54 34.26 -17.56
C MET A 1 -31.54 34.01 -16.45
N VAL A 2 -31.86 33.11 -15.52
CA VAL A 2 -31.17 32.95 -14.23
C VAL A 2 -30.31 31.69 -14.25
N TRP A 3 -29.29 31.67 -15.12
CA TRP A 3 -28.43 30.50 -15.32
C TRP A 3 -27.64 30.10 -14.06
N PHE A 4 -27.47 31.02 -13.12
CA PHE A 4 -26.76 30.82 -11.85
C PHE A 4 -27.58 30.04 -10.80
N GLU A 5 -28.90 29.90 -10.96
CA GLU A 5 -29.73 29.05 -10.10
C GLU A 5 -29.40 27.56 -10.23
N ILE A 6 -28.68 27.17 -11.28
CA ILE A 6 -28.20 25.80 -11.45
C ILE A 6 -27.04 25.49 -10.49
N ILE A 7 -26.28 26.50 -10.06
CA ILE A 7 -25.07 26.33 -9.25
C ILE A 7 -25.37 25.60 -7.92
N PRO A 8 -26.38 25.96 -7.12
CA PRO A 8 -26.75 25.21 -5.92
C PRO A 8 -27.04 23.74 -6.18
N SER A 9 -27.76 23.42 -7.27
CA SER A 9 -28.09 22.04 -7.63
C SER A 9 -26.85 21.22 -8.03
N LEU A 10 -25.88 21.88 -8.66
CA LEU A 10 -24.61 21.29 -9.07
C LEU A 10 -23.68 21.08 -7.87
N VAL A 11 -23.68 22.01 -6.90
CA VAL A 11 -22.96 21.86 -5.63
C VAL A 11 -23.55 20.72 -4.79
N LEU A 12 -24.87 20.56 -4.75
CA LEU A 12 -25.50 19.46 -3.99
C LEU A 12 -25.24 18.09 -4.61
N THR A 13 -25.12 18.00 -5.93
CA THR A 13 -24.89 16.72 -6.63
C THR A 13 -23.41 16.37 -6.74
N ALA A 14 -22.57 17.31 -7.16
CA ALA A 14 -21.13 17.08 -7.34
C ALA A 14 -20.32 17.27 -6.04
N GLY A 15 -20.78 18.12 -5.13
CA GLY A 15 -20.09 18.41 -3.87
C GLY A 15 -19.85 17.17 -3.01
N PRO A 16 -20.86 16.35 -2.71
CA PRO A 16 -20.64 15.13 -1.91
C PRO A 16 -19.70 14.14 -2.59
N LEU A 17 -19.79 13.98 -3.91
CA LEU A 17 -18.97 13.03 -4.65
C LEU A 17 -17.50 13.46 -4.70
N LEU A 18 -17.24 14.74 -4.97
CA LEU A 18 -15.88 15.25 -5.17
C LEU A 18 -15.22 15.70 -3.87
N VAL A 19 -15.98 16.28 -2.95
CA VAL A 19 -15.46 16.91 -1.73
C VAL A 19 -15.54 15.97 -0.53
N VAL A 20 -16.47 15.01 -0.51
CA VAL A 20 -16.60 14.07 0.63
C VAL A 20 -16.05 12.70 0.27
N ALA A 21 -16.52 12.08 -0.82
CA ALA A 21 -16.12 10.70 -1.12
C ALA A 21 -14.63 10.56 -1.45
N ALA A 22 -14.06 11.46 -2.27
CA ALA A 22 -12.65 11.37 -2.67
C ALA A 22 -11.67 11.54 -1.49
N PRO A 23 -11.82 12.54 -0.59
CA PRO A 23 -10.95 12.66 0.57
C PRO A 23 -11.14 11.53 1.57
N VAL A 24 -12.37 11.06 1.79
CA VAL A 24 -12.65 9.93 2.69
C VAL A 24 -11.93 8.67 2.20
N MET A 25 -12.02 8.35 0.90
CA MET A 25 -11.31 7.19 0.33
C MET A 25 -9.79 7.32 0.42
N PHE A 26 -9.25 8.53 0.20
CA PHE A 26 -7.82 8.77 0.30
C PHE A 26 -7.32 8.62 1.74
N ILE A 27 -8.01 9.25 2.70
CA ILE A 27 -7.67 9.22 4.12
C ILE A 27 -7.84 7.80 4.67
N SER A 28 -8.91 7.09 4.31
CA SER A 28 -9.11 5.69 4.72
C SER A 28 -7.98 4.82 4.18
N ASN A 29 -7.62 4.94 2.91
CA ASN A 29 -6.49 4.20 2.35
C ASN A 29 -5.19 4.54 3.08
N TRP A 30 -4.93 5.81 3.35
CA TRP A 30 -3.72 6.21 4.07
C TRP A 30 -3.67 5.66 5.50
N TYR A 31 -4.80 5.66 6.21
CA TYR A 31 -4.90 5.17 7.58
C TYR A 31 -4.82 3.64 7.67
N PHE A 32 -5.51 2.92 6.79
CA PHE A 32 -5.47 1.45 6.75
C PHE A 32 -4.18 0.90 6.14
N LEU A 33 -3.52 1.67 5.26
CA LEU A 33 -2.22 1.32 4.66
C LEU A 33 -1.04 2.00 5.41
N ASN A 34 -1.28 2.54 6.61
CA ASN A 34 -0.34 3.24 7.49
C ASN A 34 1.13 2.74 7.38
N GLY A 35 1.99 3.56 6.76
CA GLY A 35 3.45 3.31 6.66
C GLY A 35 3.89 2.39 5.51
N LYS A 36 2.93 1.76 4.82
CA LYS A 36 3.18 0.87 3.69
C LYS A 36 3.32 1.75 2.46
N LYS A 37 4.51 2.36 2.32
CA LYS A 37 4.89 3.11 1.11
C LYS A 37 4.46 2.25 -0.08
N TYR A 38 3.66 2.84 -0.95
CA TYR A 38 3.08 2.19 -2.12
C TYR A 38 1.89 1.28 -1.79
N GLY A 39 0.68 1.87 -1.82
CA GLY A 39 -0.34 1.24 -2.65
C GLY A 39 0.32 0.96 -4.01
N PRO A 40 0.15 -0.25 -4.59
CA PRO A 40 0.98 -0.74 -5.68
C PRO A 40 1.20 0.39 -6.68
N LYS A 41 2.47 0.73 -6.91
CA LYS A 41 2.90 1.85 -7.76
C LYS A 41 2.37 1.72 -9.20
N ASN A 42 1.80 0.55 -9.51
CA ASN A 42 1.20 0.16 -10.75
C ASN A 42 -0.32 0.04 -10.52
N MET A 43 -1.10 0.97 -11.09
CA MET A 43 -2.56 0.79 -11.24
C MET A 43 -2.92 -0.42 -12.11
N THR A 44 -1.92 -0.98 -12.80
CA THR A 44 -1.98 -2.20 -13.59
C THR A 44 -1.43 -3.37 -12.79
N LYS A 45 -2.29 -4.35 -12.52
CA LYS A 45 -1.92 -5.62 -11.89
C LYS A 45 -1.23 -6.49 -12.96
N ASP A 46 0.08 -6.62 -12.90
CA ASP A 46 0.82 -7.66 -13.65
C ASP A 46 0.79 -8.95 -12.81
N ASP A 47 0.63 -10.12 -13.44
CA ASP A 47 0.67 -11.41 -12.76
C ASP A 47 1.99 -11.60 -12.00
N ARG A 48 3.08 -11.02 -12.49
CA ARG A 48 4.38 -11.01 -11.79
C ARG A 48 4.32 -10.32 -10.44
N ASP A 49 3.61 -9.19 -10.34
CA ASP A 49 3.43 -8.46 -9.09
C ASP A 49 2.58 -9.28 -8.11
N TYR A 50 1.60 -10.04 -8.61
CA TYR A 50 0.81 -10.94 -7.78
C TYR A 50 1.65 -12.09 -7.20
N TYR A 51 2.53 -12.70 -7.99
CA TYR A 51 3.42 -13.73 -7.47
C TYR A 51 4.44 -13.18 -6.46
N MET A 52 4.94 -11.96 -6.65
CA MET A 52 5.80 -11.27 -5.68
C MET A 52 5.06 -10.98 -4.37
N TYR A 53 3.82 -10.51 -4.46
CA TYR A 53 2.95 -10.31 -3.30
C TYR A 53 2.73 -11.61 -2.50
N LEU A 54 2.44 -12.73 -3.19
CA LEU A 54 2.26 -14.04 -2.54
C LEU A 54 3.55 -14.54 -1.88
N ARG A 55 4.71 -14.29 -2.50
CA ARG A 55 6.02 -14.61 -1.93
C ARG A 55 6.25 -13.84 -0.64
N ASP A 56 6.04 -12.53 -0.64
CA ASP A 56 6.28 -11.69 0.53
C ASP A 56 5.34 -12.07 1.68
N ARG A 57 4.06 -12.32 1.39
CA ARG A 57 3.11 -12.83 2.38
C ARG A 57 3.53 -14.16 3.00
N ARG A 58 4.14 -15.06 2.21
CA ARG A 58 4.65 -16.35 2.71
C ARG A 58 5.87 -16.17 3.61
N ILE A 59 6.76 -15.23 3.31
CA ILE A 59 8.02 -15.03 4.04
C ILE A 59 7.79 -14.26 5.35
N THR A 60 7.01 -13.19 5.31
CA THR A 60 6.88 -12.24 6.44
C THR A 60 5.56 -12.38 7.20
N GLY A 61 4.57 -13.10 6.64
CA GLY A 61 3.20 -13.13 7.15
C GLY A 61 2.41 -11.83 6.89
N ASN A 62 3.05 -10.80 6.34
CA ASN A 62 2.47 -9.50 6.06
C ASN A 62 3.08 -8.92 4.78
N GLU A 63 2.31 -8.98 3.69
CA GLU A 63 2.67 -8.49 2.34
C GLU A 63 3.10 -7.02 2.26
N TYR A 64 2.87 -6.25 3.32
CA TYR A 64 3.17 -4.85 3.34
C TYR A 64 4.32 -4.47 4.30
N TYR A 65 4.99 -5.46 4.87
CA TYR A 65 6.20 -5.23 5.65
C TYR A 65 7.41 -5.46 4.73
N PRO A 66 8.01 -4.40 4.17
CA PRO A 66 9.15 -4.54 3.28
C PRO A 66 10.33 -5.11 4.06
N ARG A 67 11.02 -6.08 3.46
CA ARG A 67 12.30 -6.59 3.96
C ARG A 67 13.41 -6.25 2.98
N GLY A 68 14.36 -5.47 3.45
CA GLY A 68 15.58 -5.10 2.73
C GLY A 68 16.73 -6.07 3.00
N VAL A 69 17.94 -5.53 3.02
CA VAL A 69 19.20 -6.29 3.16
C VAL A 69 19.33 -6.93 4.56
N GLU A 70 18.60 -6.42 5.55
CA GLU A 70 18.57 -6.94 6.91
C GLU A 70 18.08 -8.40 6.98
N ALA A 71 17.25 -8.84 6.04
CA ALA A 71 16.75 -10.21 6.00
C ALA A 71 17.80 -11.25 5.56
N VAL A 72 18.98 -10.82 5.11
CA VAL A 72 20.07 -11.73 4.73
C VAL A 72 20.65 -12.41 5.96
N ASP A 73 20.79 -11.69 7.08
CA ASP A 73 21.46 -12.20 8.29
C ASP A 73 20.54 -13.07 9.16
N GLU A 74 19.22 -12.95 8.99
CA GLU A 74 18.22 -13.78 9.69
C GLU A 74 18.11 -15.21 9.16
N ARG A 75 18.82 -15.55 8.07
CA ARG A 75 18.79 -16.92 7.55
C ARG A 75 19.48 -17.86 8.53
N PRO A 76 18.82 -18.95 8.98
CA PRO A 76 19.40 -19.88 9.95
C PRO A 76 20.73 -20.49 9.46
N THR A 77 20.93 -20.58 8.14
CA THR A 77 22.17 -21.07 7.53
C THR A 77 23.36 -20.11 7.69
N LEU A 78 23.14 -18.79 7.70
CA LEU A 78 24.21 -17.80 7.86
C LEU A 78 24.54 -17.54 9.34
N VAL A 79 23.54 -17.59 10.23
CA VAL A 79 23.80 -17.59 11.69
C VAL A 79 24.65 -18.78 12.10
N LYS A 80 24.38 -19.96 11.52
CA LYS A 80 25.16 -21.18 11.77
C LYS A 80 26.60 -21.06 11.28
N LEU A 81 26.82 -20.42 10.13
CA LEU A 81 28.17 -20.12 9.62
C LEU A 81 28.86 -19.06 10.49
N ARG A 82 28.20 -17.96 10.85
CA ARG A 82 28.77 -16.91 11.70
C ARG A 82 29.27 -17.45 13.04
N ASN A 83 28.51 -18.37 13.67
CA ASN A 83 28.90 -19.01 14.92
C ASN A 83 30.05 -20.04 14.76
N LEU A 84 30.25 -20.58 13.56
CA LEU A 84 31.37 -21.47 13.22
C LEU A 84 32.69 -20.71 13.01
N TRP A 85 32.64 -19.44 12.59
CA TRP A 85 33.81 -18.58 12.39
C TRP A 85 34.19 -17.77 13.64
N SER A 86 33.39 -17.83 14.71
CA SER A 86 33.65 -17.19 16.01
C SER A 86 34.19 -18.15 17.08
N MET A 87 34.54 -19.38 16.68
CA MET A 87 35.33 -20.36 17.46
C MET A 87 36.75 -20.40 16.90
#